data_AF-A0A1Q6E727-F1
#
_entry.id   AF-A0A1Q6E727-F1
#
_cell.length_a   1.000
_cell.length_b   1.000
_cell.length_c   1.000
_cell.angle_alpha   90.00
_cell.angle_beta   90.00
_cell.angle_gamma   90.00
#
_symmetry.space_group_name_H-M   'P 1'
#
loop_
_entity.id
_entity.type
_entity.pdbx_description
1 polymer ?
#
loop_
_entity_poly.entity_id
_entity_poly.type
_entity_poly.pdbx_seq_one_letter_code
_entity_poly.pdbx_strand_id
1 'polypeptide(L)'
;MPETYETCSYSVPPSVRFKALSEKYGDTAYNRPLAPFSHTVYCNEFSGIDIFSDRDFDAAHPAGASLSDIVRIVGASPYRYIRNGYTAPFDWRDLPEDYRIENGISYLEGYLPVNGTLCELDAEEMYMLDPFELYLKFTILPEIKKHTVTVVLREQETEITGSTEIIFP
;
A
#
# COMPACT_ATOMS: atom_id res chain seq x y z
N MET A 1 12.16 -1.28 21.46
CA MET A 1 12.49 -2.55 20.80
C MET A 1 11.46 -2.73 19.70
N PRO A 2 11.81 -2.92 18.42
CA PRO A 2 10.79 -3.12 17.41
C PRO A 2 10.23 -4.54 17.53
N GLU A 3 8.92 -4.62 17.42
CA GLU A 3 8.15 -5.86 17.49
C GLU A 3 8.68 -6.88 16.49
N THR A 4 8.85 -8.11 16.97
CA THR A 4 9.30 -9.25 16.19
C THR A 4 8.35 -9.51 15.03
N TYR A 5 8.87 -9.41 13.80
CA TYR A 5 8.22 -9.94 12.60
C TYR A 5 7.94 -11.44 12.81
N GLU A 6 6.67 -11.81 12.98
CA GLU A 6 6.27 -13.21 13.07
C GLU A 6 6.18 -13.80 11.67
N THR A 7 6.95 -14.86 11.41
CA THR A 7 7.04 -15.48 10.09
C THR A 7 6.74 -16.97 10.19
N CYS A 8 6.01 -17.49 9.20
CA CYS A 8 5.70 -18.91 9.14
C CYS A 8 6.84 -19.66 8.43
N SER A 9 7.55 -20.50 9.19
CA SER A 9 8.37 -21.58 8.62
C SER A 9 7.60 -22.88 8.77
N TYR A 10 7.79 -23.84 7.85
CA TYR A 10 7.11 -25.15 7.85
C TYR A 10 7.25 -25.95 9.16
N SER A 11 8.16 -25.56 10.05
CA SER A 11 8.53 -26.25 11.28
C SER A 11 8.04 -25.57 12.56
N VAL A 12 7.36 -24.42 12.48
CA VAL A 12 6.87 -23.69 13.65
C VAL A 12 5.34 -23.52 13.56
N PRO A 13 4.56 -23.94 14.56
CA PRO A 13 3.13 -23.73 14.54
C PRO A 13 2.82 -22.22 14.45
N PRO A 14 1.85 -21.80 13.63
CA PRO A 14 1.50 -20.40 13.51
C PRO A 14 1.12 -19.83 14.88
N SER A 15 1.58 -18.61 15.15
CA SER A 15 1.28 -17.91 16.40
C SER A 15 -0.23 -17.73 16.56
N VAL A 16 -0.68 -17.50 17.80
CA VAL A 16 -2.09 -17.18 18.08
C VAL A 16 -2.52 -15.92 17.32
N ARG A 17 -1.61 -14.93 17.20
CA ARG A 17 -1.85 -13.69 16.45
C ARG A 17 -2.03 -13.96 14.97
N PHE A 18 -1.19 -14.81 14.37
CA PHE A 18 -1.31 -15.20 12.96
C PHE A 18 -2.67 -15.86 12.68
N LYS A 19 -3.08 -16.85 13.48
CA LYS A 19 -4.37 -17.53 13.27
C LYS A 19 -5.55 -16.57 13.34
N ALA A 20 -5.56 -15.68 14.33
CA ALA A 20 -6.62 -14.69 14.48
C ALA A 20 -6.67 -13.72 13.28
N LEU A 21 -5.51 -13.31 12.75
CA LEU A 21 -5.44 -12.45 11.56
C LEU A 21 -5.89 -13.20 10.29
N SER A 22 -5.45 -14.45 10.11
CA SER A 22 -5.91 -15.32 9.03
C SER A 22 -7.44 -15.49 9.05
N GLU A 23 -8.02 -15.75 10.22
CA GLU A 23 -9.48 -15.83 10.37
C GLU A 23 -10.16 -14.48 10.08
N LYS A 24 -9.62 -13.37 10.60
CA LYS A 24 -10.14 -12.00 10.37
C LYS A 24 -10.23 -11.67 8.88
N TYR A 25 -9.16 -11.91 8.12
CA TYR A 25 -9.10 -11.58 6.69
C TYR A 25 -9.66 -12.69 5.79
N GLY A 26 -10.05 -13.84 6.35
CA GLY A 26 -10.54 -14.99 5.59
C GLY A 26 -9.44 -15.82 4.93
N ASP A 27 -8.18 -15.58 5.27
CA ASP A 27 -7.01 -16.28 4.73
C ASP A 27 -6.77 -17.64 5.44
N THR A 28 -7.67 -18.59 5.22
CA THR A 28 -7.69 -19.87 5.97
C THR A 28 -7.62 -21.12 5.10
N ALA A 29 -7.67 -20.97 3.77
CA ALA A 29 -7.81 -22.09 2.84
C ALA A 29 -6.70 -22.16 1.78
N TYR A 30 -5.71 -21.26 1.82
CA TYR A 30 -4.58 -21.31 0.89
C TYR A 30 -3.76 -22.60 1.11
N ASN A 31 -3.55 -23.36 0.03
CA ASN A 31 -2.92 -24.68 0.08
C ASN A 31 -1.85 -24.91 -0.99
N ARG A 32 -1.41 -23.85 -1.68
CA ARG A 32 -0.34 -23.90 -2.68
C ARG A 32 1.03 -23.63 -2.05
N PRO A 33 2.14 -24.02 -2.70
CA PRO A 33 3.48 -23.67 -2.22
C PRO A 33 3.70 -22.15 -2.20
N LEU A 34 4.34 -21.65 -1.14
CA LEU A 34 4.87 -20.29 -1.08
C LEU A 34 6.37 -20.35 -0.78
N ALA A 35 7.11 -19.43 -1.37
CA ALA A 35 8.47 -19.17 -0.92
C ALA A 35 8.42 -18.56 0.49
N PRO A 36 9.33 -18.93 1.41
CA PRO A 36 9.41 -18.27 2.71
C PRO A 36 9.60 -16.75 2.56
N PHE A 37 8.95 -15.98 3.44
CA PHE A 37 9.04 -14.50 3.49
C PHE A 37 8.53 -13.77 2.24
N SER A 38 7.85 -14.48 1.34
CA SER A 38 7.51 -13.96 0.01
C SER A 38 6.17 -13.22 -0.05
N HIS A 39 5.29 -13.42 0.94
CA HIS A 39 3.98 -12.79 1.02
C HIS A 39 3.83 -12.16 2.40
N THR A 40 4.30 -10.93 2.52
CA THR A 40 4.25 -10.10 3.73
C THR A 40 3.38 -8.89 3.46
N VAL A 41 2.52 -8.53 4.41
CA VAL A 41 1.62 -7.38 4.29
C VAL A 41 1.56 -6.62 5.60
N TYR A 42 1.19 -5.34 5.52
CA TYR A 42 0.67 -4.67 6.71
C TYR A 42 -0.64 -5.32 7.14
N CYS A 43 -0.83 -5.55 8.44
CA CYS A 43 -2.12 -5.99 8.96
C CYS A 43 -3.04 -4.78 9.20
N ASN A 44 -3.20 -3.95 8.17
CA ASN A 44 -3.85 -2.65 8.25
C ASN A 44 -5.30 -2.68 7.74
N GLU A 45 -6.09 -1.73 8.23
CA GLU A 45 -7.42 -1.38 7.75
C GLU A 45 -7.49 0.12 7.48
N PHE A 46 -6.60 0.62 6.61
CA PHE A 46 -6.58 2.04 6.28
C PHE A 46 -7.89 2.46 5.64
N SER A 47 -8.49 3.52 6.18
CA SER A 47 -9.73 4.11 5.70
C SER A 47 -9.49 5.35 4.84
N GLY A 48 -8.27 5.88 4.82
CA GLY A 48 -7.90 7.04 4.02
C GLY A 48 -6.42 7.38 4.09
N ILE A 49 -5.94 8.00 3.02
CA ILE A 49 -4.61 8.59 2.92
C ILE A 49 -4.80 10.03 2.43
N ASP A 50 -4.47 10.99 3.29
CA ASP A 50 -4.40 12.39 2.89
C ASP A 50 -2.94 12.81 2.73
N ILE A 51 -2.75 13.79 1.85
CA ILE A 51 -1.45 14.34 1.55
C ILE A 51 -1.56 15.85 1.36
N PHE A 52 -0.64 16.56 2.00
CA PHE A 52 -0.63 18.02 2.05
C PHE A 52 0.77 18.54 1.79
N SER A 53 0.87 19.79 1.37
CA SER A 53 2.12 20.52 1.29
C SER A 53 2.10 21.80 2.12
N ASP A 54 3.25 22.17 2.68
CA ASP A 54 3.49 23.46 3.34
C ASP A 54 3.52 24.68 2.39
N ARG A 55 3.47 24.46 1.08
CA ARG A 55 3.50 25.51 0.05
C ARG A 55 2.46 25.24 -1.03
N ASP A 56 2.11 26.31 -1.74
CA ASP A 56 1.28 26.23 -2.92
C ASP A 56 1.91 25.26 -3.93
N PHE A 57 1.16 24.24 -4.32
CA PHE A 57 1.60 23.26 -5.31
C PHE A 57 1.35 23.82 -6.72
N ASP A 58 0.15 24.38 -6.92
CA ASP A 58 -0.26 25.17 -8.07
C ASP A 58 -1.40 26.13 -7.66
N ALA A 59 -2.05 26.78 -8.64
CA ALA A 59 -3.15 27.72 -8.37
C ALA A 59 -4.42 27.06 -7.81
N ALA A 60 -4.66 25.78 -8.06
CA ALA A 60 -5.80 25.02 -7.54
C ALA A 60 -5.51 24.42 -6.15
N HIS A 61 -4.23 24.25 -5.81
CA HIS A 61 -3.76 23.59 -4.59
C HIS A 61 -2.88 24.53 -3.75
N PRO A 62 -3.47 25.51 -3.04
CA PRO A 62 -2.72 26.37 -2.13
C PRO A 62 -2.14 25.57 -0.95
N ALA A 63 -1.17 26.14 -0.24
CA ALA A 63 -0.54 25.54 0.93
C ALA A 63 -1.59 25.02 1.93
N GLY A 64 -1.42 23.76 2.36
CA GLY A 64 -2.34 23.06 3.26
C GLY A 64 -3.62 22.50 2.60
N ALA A 65 -3.85 22.75 1.30
CA ALA A 65 -4.91 22.05 0.57
C ALA A 65 -4.56 20.55 0.41
N SER A 66 -5.61 19.73 0.30
CA SER A 66 -5.44 18.32 -0.04
C SER A 66 -4.86 18.20 -1.45
N LEU A 67 -3.91 17.28 -1.62
CA LEU A 67 -3.37 16.89 -2.93
C LEU A 67 -3.88 15.52 -3.38
N SER A 68 -4.95 15.01 -2.75
CA SER A 68 -5.45 13.64 -2.95
C SER A 68 -5.99 13.38 -4.35
N ASP A 69 -6.34 14.41 -5.12
CA ASP A 69 -6.79 14.34 -6.51
C ASP A 69 -5.65 14.36 -7.53
N ILE A 70 -4.46 14.82 -7.14
CA ILE A 70 -3.26 14.86 -7.99
C ILE A 70 -2.19 13.84 -7.57
N VAL A 71 -2.44 13.06 -6.53
CA VAL A 71 -1.55 12.00 -6.05
C VAL A 71 -2.20 10.64 -6.26
N ARG A 72 -1.41 9.71 -6.79
CA ARG A 72 -1.80 8.31 -7.00
C ARG A 72 -1.05 7.38 -6.06
N ILE A 73 -1.72 6.35 -5.59
CA ILE A 73 -1.08 5.21 -4.96
C ILE A 73 -0.59 4.24 -6.03
N VAL A 74 0.58 3.66 -5.82
CA VAL A 74 1.07 2.52 -6.60
C VAL A 74 1.58 1.49 -5.61
N GLY A 75 0.87 0.37 -5.49
CA GLY A 75 1.31 -0.76 -4.69
C GLY A 75 0.54 -2.03 -5.02
N ALA A 76 0.57 -3.00 -4.12
CA ALA A 76 -0.17 -4.24 -4.29
C ALA A 76 -0.73 -4.77 -2.97
N SER A 77 -1.74 -5.63 -3.08
CA SER A 77 -2.37 -6.29 -1.94
C SER A 77 -2.90 -7.68 -2.33
N PRO A 78 -2.77 -8.70 -1.47
CA PRO A 78 -3.41 -9.99 -1.66
C PRO A 78 -4.86 -10.02 -1.18
N TYR A 79 -5.37 -8.94 -0.60
CA TYR A 79 -6.70 -8.91 0.03
C TYR A 79 -7.79 -9.39 -0.94
N ARG A 80 -7.83 -8.81 -2.15
CA ARG A 80 -8.81 -9.20 -3.19
C ARG A 80 -8.67 -10.67 -3.61
N TYR A 81 -7.44 -11.18 -3.66
CA TYR A 81 -7.18 -12.59 -3.97
C TYR A 81 -7.66 -13.53 -2.87
N ILE A 82 -7.43 -13.18 -1.61
CA ILE A 82 -7.97 -13.92 -0.46
C ILE A 82 -9.50 -13.90 -0.51
N ARG A 83 -10.10 -12.72 -0.71
CA ARG A 83 -11.56 -12.52 -0.72
C ARG A 83 -12.26 -13.24 -1.85
N ASN A 84 -11.58 -13.48 -2.97
CA ASN A 84 -12.12 -14.25 -4.09
C ASN A 84 -11.88 -15.77 -3.98
N GLY A 85 -11.33 -16.25 -2.87
CA GLY A 85 -11.03 -17.67 -2.68
C GLY A 85 -9.82 -18.15 -3.48
N TYR A 86 -8.88 -17.24 -3.77
CA TYR A 86 -7.64 -17.50 -4.47
C TYR A 86 -7.81 -17.96 -5.93
N THR A 87 -8.88 -17.54 -6.61
CA THR A 87 -9.24 -18.03 -7.95
C THR A 87 -8.91 -17.08 -9.09
N ALA A 88 -8.66 -15.80 -8.81
CA ALA A 88 -8.33 -14.80 -9.83
C ALA A 88 -7.00 -14.12 -9.52
N PRO A 89 -5.86 -14.78 -9.84
CA PRO A 89 -4.55 -14.16 -9.72
C PRO A 89 -4.37 -13.10 -10.81
N PHE A 90 -3.53 -12.09 -10.54
CA PHE A 90 -3.10 -11.13 -11.54
C PHE A 90 -1.81 -11.60 -12.22
N ASP A 91 -1.73 -11.46 -13.54
CA ASP A 91 -0.52 -11.78 -14.30
C ASP A 91 0.41 -10.57 -14.35
N TRP A 92 1.37 -10.52 -13.43
CA TRP A 92 2.40 -9.48 -13.35
C TRP A 92 3.41 -9.50 -14.51
N ARG A 93 3.16 -10.25 -15.59
CA ARG A 93 3.89 -10.07 -16.86
C ARG A 93 3.25 -8.98 -17.74
N ASP A 94 1.99 -8.65 -17.50
CA ASP A 94 1.24 -7.61 -18.24
C ASP A 94 1.16 -6.30 -17.41
N LEU A 95 2.32 -5.83 -16.97
CA LEU A 95 2.45 -4.70 -16.04
C LEU A 95 2.08 -3.37 -16.70
N PRO A 96 1.22 -2.54 -16.08
CA PRO A 96 1.11 -1.13 -16.42
C PRO A 96 2.45 -0.41 -16.19
N GLU A 97 2.70 0.66 -16.96
CA GLU A 97 3.94 1.45 -16.88
C GLU A 97 4.23 1.96 -15.46
N ASP A 98 3.19 2.33 -14.70
CA ASP A 98 3.33 2.82 -13.33
C ASP A 98 3.99 1.82 -12.37
N TYR A 99 3.93 0.52 -12.69
CA TYR A 99 4.54 -0.56 -11.91
C TYR A 99 5.92 -0.97 -12.42
N ARG A 100 6.38 -0.41 -13.53
CA ARG A 100 7.69 -0.72 -14.09
C ARG A 100 8.77 0.03 -13.31
N ILE A 101 9.24 -0.60 -12.24
CA ILE A 101 10.44 -0.15 -11.55
C ILE A 101 11.67 -0.60 -12.36
N GLU A 102 12.64 0.29 -12.59
CA GLU A 102 13.84 0.04 -13.41
C GLU A 102 14.66 -1.19 -12.98
N ASN A 103 14.44 -1.72 -11.77
CA ASN A 103 15.13 -2.89 -11.22
C ASN A 103 14.30 -4.18 -11.24
N GLY A 104 13.15 -4.19 -11.92
CA GLY A 104 12.39 -5.41 -12.24
C GLY A 104 11.95 -6.18 -11.00
N ILE A 105 10.91 -5.70 -10.33
CA ILE A 105 10.20 -6.54 -9.37
C ILE A 105 8.92 -7.03 -10.00
N SER A 106 8.75 -8.36 -9.97
CA SER A 106 7.49 -9.03 -10.30
C SER A 106 6.89 -9.45 -8.99
N TYR A 107 5.76 -8.86 -8.60
CA TYR A 107 4.99 -9.39 -7.49
C TYR A 107 4.65 -10.86 -7.77
N LEU A 108 4.59 -11.62 -6.70
CA LEU A 108 4.30 -13.04 -6.76
C LEU A 108 2.81 -13.28 -6.97
N GLU A 109 2.49 -14.48 -7.45
CA GLU A 109 1.11 -14.93 -7.61
C GLU A 109 0.32 -14.73 -6.31
N GLY A 110 -0.72 -13.89 -6.39
CA GLY A 110 -1.64 -13.65 -5.28
C GLY A 110 -1.68 -12.21 -4.82
N TYR A 111 -0.66 -11.40 -5.11
CA TYR A 111 -0.79 -9.95 -5.04
C TYR A 111 -1.55 -9.43 -6.26
N LEU A 112 -2.46 -8.50 -6.03
CA LEU A 112 -3.17 -7.76 -7.06
C LEU A 112 -2.77 -6.28 -6.98
N PRO A 113 -2.71 -5.56 -8.12
CA PRO A 113 -2.37 -4.15 -8.14
C PRO A 113 -3.40 -3.31 -7.37
N VAL A 114 -2.88 -2.40 -6.55
CA VAL A 114 -3.58 -1.28 -5.93
C VAL A 114 -3.05 0.00 -6.59
N ASN A 115 -3.84 0.56 -7.51
CA ASN A 115 -3.51 1.77 -8.25
C ASN A 115 -4.75 2.63 -8.39
N GLY A 116 -4.64 3.90 -8.07
CA GLY A 116 -5.75 4.84 -8.10
C GLY A 116 -5.34 6.21 -7.58
N THR A 117 -6.14 7.21 -7.88
CA THR A 117 -6.02 8.55 -7.29
C THR A 117 -6.48 8.46 -5.83
N LEU A 118 -5.79 9.10 -4.88
CA LEU A 118 -6.10 8.91 -3.45
C LEU A 118 -7.55 9.26 -3.10
N CYS A 119 -8.14 10.26 -3.76
CA CYS A 119 -9.54 10.65 -3.53
C CYS A 119 -10.59 9.67 -4.11
N GLU A 120 -10.16 8.71 -4.94
CA GLU A 120 -11.04 7.72 -5.59
C GLU A 120 -10.95 6.35 -4.93
N LEU A 121 -9.94 6.10 -4.08
CA LEU A 121 -9.71 4.81 -3.43
C LEU A 121 -10.77 4.52 -2.38
N ASP A 122 -11.32 3.32 -2.42
CA ASP A 122 -12.08 2.79 -1.30
C ASP A 122 -11.16 2.14 -0.25
N ALA A 123 -11.67 1.99 0.98
CA ALA A 123 -10.92 1.42 2.09
C ALA A 123 -10.47 -0.03 1.83
N GLU A 124 -11.30 -0.85 1.19
CA GLU A 124 -10.97 -2.26 0.92
C GLU A 124 -9.82 -2.40 -0.08
N GLU A 125 -9.64 -1.44 -1.00
CA GLU A 125 -8.46 -1.41 -1.88
C GLU A 125 -7.16 -1.20 -1.09
N MET A 126 -7.24 -0.57 0.07
CA MET A 126 -6.08 -0.22 0.90
C MET A 126 -5.79 -1.23 2.01
N TYR A 127 -6.51 -2.35 2.09
CA TYR A 127 -6.26 -3.39 3.09
C TYR A 127 -5.10 -4.29 2.68
N MET A 128 -4.31 -4.74 3.65
CA MET A 128 -3.19 -5.67 3.45
C MET A 128 -2.17 -5.21 2.40
N LEU A 129 -1.80 -3.92 2.43
CA LEU A 129 -0.82 -3.38 1.48
C LEU A 129 0.56 -4.04 1.68
N ASP A 130 1.26 -4.28 0.57
CA ASP A 130 2.66 -4.70 0.57
C ASP A 130 3.54 -3.60 1.18
N PRO A 131 4.33 -3.90 2.24
CA PRO A 131 5.22 -2.93 2.87
C PRO A 131 6.46 -2.56 2.05
N PHE A 132 6.83 -3.36 1.04
CA PHE A 132 8.10 -3.15 0.31
C PHE A 132 7.93 -2.29 -0.94
N GLU A 133 6.76 -2.33 -1.56
CA GLU A 133 6.49 -1.68 -2.84
C GLU A 133 5.18 -0.90 -2.77
N LEU A 134 5.21 0.19 -2.00
CA LEU A 134 4.12 1.14 -1.86
C LEU A 134 4.64 2.57 -2.09
N TYR A 135 4.12 3.22 -3.11
CA TYR A 135 4.56 4.54 -3.54
C TYR A 135 3.39 5.51 -3.67
N LEU A 136 3.67 6.78 -3.41
CA LEU A 136 2.81 7.89 -3.77
C LEU A 136 3.43 8.64 -4.94
N LYS A 137 2.68 8.75 -6.04
CA LYS A 137 3.12 9.37 -7.28
C LYS A 137 2.32 10.64 -7.54
N PHE A 138 3.01 11.77 -7.57
CA PHE A 138 2.43 13.03 -8.02
C PHE A 138 2.24 12.99 -9.54
N THR A 139 1.06 13.36 -10.01
CA THR A 139 0.69 13.37 -11.43
C THR A 139 1.12 14.65 -12.15
N ILE A 140 1.40 15.70 -11.38
CA ILE A 140 1.92 16.99 -11.85
C ILE A 140 3.11 17.40 -10.97
N LEU A 141 3.91 18.34 -11.47
CA LEU A 141 5.02 18.92 -10.73
C LEU A 141 4.67 20.33 -10.25
N PRO A 142 5.07 20.72 -9.03
CA PRO A 142 4.82 22.06 -8.52
C PRO A 142 5.76 23.09 -9.16
N GLU A 143 5.33 24.35 -9.23
CA GLU A 143 6.17 25.46 -9.71
C GLU A 143 7.33 25.76 -8.74
N ILE A 144 7.04 25.76 -7.44
CA ILE A 144 8.04 25.79 -6.38
C ILE A 144 8.57 24.36 -6.23
N LYS A 145 9.88 24.13 -6.18
CA LYS A 145 10.40 22.75 -6.16
C LYS A 145 10.55 22.12 -4.79
N LYS A 146 10.75 22.93 -3.75
CA LYS A 146 11.05 22.44 -2.39
C LYS A 146 9.81 22.54 -1.52
N HIS A 147 9.35 21.41 -0.99
CA HIS A 147 8.16 21.29 -0.16
C HIS A 147 8.44 20.41 1.06
N THR A 148 7.80 20.72 2.18
CA THR A 148 7.53 19.77 3.25
C THR A 148 6.19 19.11 2.94
N VAL A 149 6.22 17.82 2.63
CA VAL A 149 5.03 17.03 2.35
C VAL A 149 4.64 16.29 3.62
N THR A 150 3.36 16.40 4.00
CA THR A 150 2.78 15.69 5.14
C THR A 150 1.80 14.65 4.62
N VAL A 151 1.94 13.41 5.09
CA VAL A 151 1.03 12.30 4.82
C VAL A 151 0.32 11.95 6.12
N VAL A 152 -1.00 11.80 6.04
CA VAL A 152 -1.85 11.35 7.14
C VAL A 152 -2.52 10.05 6.71
N LEU A 153 -2.20 8.96 7.40
CA LEU A 153 -2.88 7.68 7.25
C LEU A 153 -3.96 7.57 8.32
N ARG A 154 -5.18 7.22 7.92
CA ARG A 154 -6.29 6.97 8.84
C ARG A 154 -6.55 5.49 8.98
N GLU A 155 -6.66 5.02 10.21
CA GLU A 155 -7.01 3.65 10.55
C GLU A 155 -7.97 3.65 11.74
N GLN A 156 -9.22 3.29 11.50
CA GLN A 156 -10.28 3.35 12.52
C GLN A 156 -10.33 4.74 13.19
N GLU A 157 -10.10 4.82 14.51
CA GLU A 157 -10.07 6.07 15.29
C GLU A 157 -8.65 6.65 15.45
N THR A 158 -7.66 6.10 14.74
CA THR A 158 -6.25 6.51 14.82
C THR A 158 -5.82 7.23 13.56
N GLU A 159 -5.06 8.30 13.74
CA GLU A 159 -4.34 8.99 12.67
C GLU A 159 -2.83 8.83 12.87
N ILE A 160 -2.14 8.43 11.81
CA ILE A 160 -0.68 8.32 11.76
C ILE A 160 -0.18 9.40 10.80
N THR A 161 0.55 10.37 11.33
CA THR A 161 1.06 11.52 10.56
C THR A 161 2.57 11.44 10.42
N GLY A 162 3.05 11.61 9.20
CA GLY A 162 4.47 11.73 8.89
C GLY A 162 4.72 12.90 7.95
N SER A 163 5.85 13.59 8.10
CA SER A 163 6.25 14.68 7.22
C SER A 163 7.69 14.50 6.76
N THR A 164 7.96 14.85 5.52
CA THR A 164 9.32 14.84 4.96
C THR A 164 9.52 15.98 3.98
N GLU A 165 10.76 16.46 3.88
CA GLU A 165 11.14 17.40 2.82
C GLU A 165 11.33 16.65 1.50
N ILE A 166 10.77 17.19 0.43
CA ILE A 166 10.90 16.68 -0.94
C ILE A 166 11.36 17.84 -1.83
N ILE A 167 12.30 17.54 -2.73
CA ILE A 167 12.71 18.43 -3.81
C ILE A 167 12.26 17.79 -5.12
N PHE A 168 11.23 18.37 -5.73
CA PHE A 168 10.72 17.94 -7.02
C PHE A 168 11.73 18.27 -8.15
N PRO A 169 11.82 17.43 -9.20
CA PRO A 169 12.81 17.56 -10.27
C PRO A 169 12.73 18.88 -11.05
#